data_AF-A0A0R2K4S7-F1
#
_entry.id   AF-A0A0R2K4S7-F1
#
_cell.length_a   1.000
_cell.length_b   1.000
_cell.length_c   1.000
_cell.angle_alpha   90.00
_cell.angle_beta   90.00
_cell.angle_gamma   90.00
#
_symmetry.space_group_name_H-M   'P 1'
#
loop_
_entity.id
_entity.type
_entity.pdbx_description
1 polymer ?
#
loop_
_entity_poly.entity_id
_entity_poly.type
_entity_poly.pdbx_seq_one_letter_code
_entity_poly.pdbx_strand_id
1 'polypeptide(L)'
;MRKNPTKFTLKGSEFMQEELKKALREVLKRKDIRNYELADSMHTTATNVSNWLSDTRPIPDHVLLELPTVINDFWFGVQWSCLLFKIDLITDNPYSRQVLAQQIRANSEELDRKALETKAEGIRSKQRSLWTADEIAFMKKYHKEKQEEIQAEIQSFAADEQEVMA
;
A
#
# COMPACT_ATOMS: atom_id res chain seq x y z
N MET A 1 26.65 8.55 -25.66
CA MET A 1 25.28 9.06 -25.41
C MET A 1 24.72 8.36 -24.18
N ARG A 2 24.51 9.09 -23.08
CA ARG A 2 23.91 8.53 -21.85
C ARG A 2 22.41 8.40 -22.08
N LYS A 3 21.86 7.19 -21.89
CA LYS A 3 20.42 6.94 -21.97
C LYS A 3 19.73 7.76 -20.87
N ASN A 4 18.70 8.52 -21.23
CA ASN A 4 17.82 9.17 -20.27
C ASN A 4 17.16 8.08 -19.40
N PRO A 5 17.12 8.21 -18.06
CA PRO A 5 16.33 7.30 -17.25
C PRO A 5 14.86 7.50 -17.59
N THR A 6 14.20 6.38 -17.89
CA THR A 6 12.76 6.28 -18.15
C THR A 6 12.01 6.97 -17.01
N LYS A 7 11.19 8.00 -17.34
CA LYS A 7 10.30 8.63 -16.37
C LYS A 7 9.23 7.62 -15.98
N PHE A 8 9.25 7.17 -14.72
CA PHE A 8 8.17 6.40 -14.13
C PHE A 8 7.02 7.35 -13.78
N THR A 9 6.15 7.64 -14.75
CA THR A 9 4.92 8.39 -14.47
C THR A 9 3.82 7.41 -14.02
N LEU A 10 3.59 7.33 -12.71
CA LEU A 10 2.47 6.59 -12.11
C LEU A 10 1.15 7.28 -12.50
N LYS A 11 0.23 6.70 -13.30
CA LYS A 11 -1.12 7.26 -13.50
C LYS A 11 -2.11 6.61 -12.52
N GLY A 12 -3.01 7.44 -11.98
CA GLY A 12 -3.43 7.40 -10.56
C GLY A 12 -2.73 8.48 -9.71
N SER A 13 -1.72 9.13 -10.32
CA SER A 13 -0.82 10.16 -9.79
C SER A 13 -1.51 11.24 -8.96
N GLU A 14 -2.60 11.84 -9.42
CA GLU A 14 -3.13 13.05 -8.76
C GLU A 14 -3.72 12.74 -7.38
N PHE A 15 -4.51 11.67 -7.26
CA PHE A 15 -5.06 11.24 -5.97
C PHE A 15 -3.95 10.78 -5.01
N MET A 16 -2.97 10.02 -5.51
CA MET A 16 -1.80 9.62 -4.70
C MET A 16 -0.97 10.82 -4.26
N GLN A 17 -0.79 11.82 -5.12
CA GLN A 17 -0.01 13.02 -4.82
C GLN A 17 -0.69 13.86 -3.75
N GLU A 18 -2.02 14.00 -3.77
CA GLU A 18 -2.74 14.76 -2.75
C GLU A 18 -2.68 14.09 -1.37
N GLU A 19 -2.92 12.78 -1.29
CA GLU A 19 -2.77 12.06 -0.01
C GLU A 19 -1.32 12.02 0.48
N LEU A 20 -0.34 11.93 -0.43
CA LEU A 20 1.07 11.97 -0.06
C LEU A 20 1.52 13.36 0.40
N LYS A 21 1.04 14.43 -0.23
CA LYS A 21 1.25 15.81 0.25
C LYS A 21 0.63 16.01 1.62
N LYS A 22 -0.56 15.47 1.86
CA LYS A 22 -1.21 15.51 3.18
C LYS A 22 -0.40 14.75 4.23
N ALA A 23 0.05 13.53 3.93
CA ALA A 23 0.94 12.76 4.79
C ALA A 23 2.25 13.50 5.08
N LEU A 24 2.82 14.17 4.06
CA LEU A 24 4.02 14.98 4.17
C LEU A 24 3.79 16.19 5.09
N ARG A 25 2.69 16.94 4.91
CA ARG A 25 2.33 18.07 5.80
C ARG A 25 2.15 17.59 7.25
N GLU A 26 1.49 16.45 7.45
CA GLU A 26 1.29 15.87 8.77
C GLU A 26 2.60 15.49 9.47
N VAL A 27 3.52 14.83 8.76
CA VAL A 27 4.80 14.43 9.37
C VAL A 27 5.70 15.63 9.65
N LEU A 28 5.73 16.63 8.77
CA LEU A 28 6.49 17.87 9.02
C LEU A 28 5.99 18.57 10.28
N LYS A 29 4.67 18.69 10.44
CA LYS A 29 4.06 19.24 11.65
C LYS A 29 4.34 18.39 12.89
N ARG A 30 4.27 17.06 12.77
CA ARG A 30 4.50 16.13 13.89
C ARG A 30 5.94 16.15 14.39
N LYS A 31 6.91 16.31 13.48
CA LYS A 31 8.35 16.33 13.81
C LYS A 31 8.93 17.73 13.99
N ASP A 32 8.09 18.76 13.89
CA ASP A 32 8.49 20.19 13.89
C ASP A 32 9.60 20.51 12.87
N ILE A 33 9.57 19.85 11.70
CA ILE A 33 10.52 20.07 10.62
C ILE A 33 10.02 21.25 9.78
N ARG A 34 10.86 22.28 9.64
CA ARG A 34 10.56 23.45 8.82
C ARG A 34 10.97 23.24 7.37
N ASN A 35 10.32 23.96 6.44
CA ASN A 35 10.59 23.82 4.99
C ASN A 35 12.07 24.03 4.62
N TYR A 36 12.79 24.92 5.31
CA TYR A 36 14.21 25.14 5.04
C TYR A 36 15.09 23.97 5.50
N GLU A 37 14.71 23.25 6.57
CA GLU A 37 15.46 22.11 7.11
C GLU A 37 15.28 20.89 6.22
N LEU A 38 14.05 20.67 5.73
CA LEU A 38 13.80 19.67 4.70
C LEU A 38 14.53 20.03 3.40
N ALA A 39 14.54 21.30 3.01
CA ALA A 39 15.23 21.73 1.80
C ALA A 39 16.74 21.46 1.87
N ASP A 40 17.36 21.77 3.01
CA ASP A 40 18.78 21.51 3.24
C ASP A 40 19.10 20.00 3.16
N SER A 41 18.28 19.19 3.83
CA SER A 41 18.43 17.72 3.86
C SER A 41 18.19 17.06 2.49
N MET A 42 17.36 17.66 1.64
CA MET A 42 17.07 17.21 0.27
C MET A 42 17.94 17.92 -0.78
N HIS A 43 18.93 18.72 -0.36
CA HIS A 43 19.81 19.51 -1.23
C HIS A 43 19.05 20.34 -2.29
N THR A 44 17.97 21.00 -1.87
CA THR A 44 17.08 21.81 -2.70
C THR A 44 16.83 23.18 -2.07
N THR A 45 15.90 23.95 -2.61
CA THR A 45 15.52 25.26 -2.07
C THR A 45 14.23 25.18 -1.25
N ALA A 46 14.08 26.03 -0.24
CA ALA A 46 12.83 26.15 0.53
C ALA A 46 11.63 26.48 -0.38
N THR A 47 11.84 27.21 -1.47
CA THR A 47 10.83 27.49 -2.49
C THR A 47 10.37 26.21 -3.20
N ASN A 48 11.28 25.29 -3.53
CA ASN A 48 10.92 23.99 -4.10
C ASN A 48 10.09 23.16 -3.13
N VAL A 49 10.46 23.11 -1.85
CA VAL A 49 9.68 22.42 -0.82
C VAL A 49 8.28 23.03 -0.69
N SER A 50 8.17 24.36 -0.66
CA SER A 50 6.86 25.04 -0.63
C SER A 50 6.02 24.74 -1.87
N ASN A 51 6.65 24.60 -3.05
CA ASN A 51 5.97 24.19 -4.28
C ASN A 51 5.50 22.73 -4.23
N TRP A 52 6.25 21.82 -3.60
CA TRP A 52 5.82 20.43 -3.41
C TRP A 52 4.61 20.32 -2.48
N LEU A 53 4.56 21.21 -1.48
CA LEU A 53 3.47 21.30 -0.52
C LEU A 53 2.28 22.12 -1.04
N SER A 54 2.31 22.64 -2.27
CA SER A 54 1.16 23.33 -2.88
C SER A 54 0.28 22.35 -3.64
N ASP A 55 -0.99 22.72 -3.82
CA ASP A 55 -1.95 21.87 -4.56
C ASP A 55 -1.69 21.91 -6.07
N THR A 56 -0.88 22.86 -6.54
CA THR A 56 -0.67 23.15 -7.97
C THR A 56 0.46 22.39 -8.62
N ARG A 57 1.40 21.81 -7.84
CA ARG A 57 2.57 21.12 -8.39
C ARG A 57 2.73 19.73 -7.78
N PRO A 58 2.93 18.69 -8.60
CA PRO A 58 3.24 17.36 -8.08
C PRO A 58 4.65 17.33 -7.51
N ILE A 59 4.86 16.44 -6.54
CA ILE A 59 6.18 16.11 -6.02
C ILE A 59 6.89 15.22 -7.06
N PRO A 60 8.11 15.57 -7.51
CA PRO A 60 8.84 14.76 -8.48
C PRO A 60 9.15 13.34 -7.96
N ASP A 61 9.16 12.33 -8.83
CA ASP A 61 9.33 10.93 -8.42
C ASP A 61 10.66 10.68 -7.67
N HIS A 62 11.76 11.28 -8.12
CA HIS A 62 13.05 11.16 -7.42
C HIS A 62 13.00 11.72 -5.99
N VAL A 63 12.24 12.79 -5.77
CA VAL A 63 12.00 13.36 -4.44
C VAL A 63 11.15 12.40 -3.61
N LEU A 64 10.11 11.81 -4.21
CA LEU A 64 9.27 10.82 -3.54
C LEU A 64 10.07 9.64 -2.99
N LEU A 65 11.04 9.14 -3.75
CA LEU A 65 11.89 8.01 -3.34
C LEU A 65 12.82 8.37 -2.17
N GLU A 66 13.23 9.62 -2.06
CA GLU A 66 14.17 10.08 -1.02
C GLU A 66 13.47 10.49 0.28
N LEU A 67 12.24 11.03 0.19
CA LEU A 67 11.50 11.58 1.33
C LEU A 67 11.41 10.65 2.55
N PRO A 68 11.09 9.33 2.44
CA PRO A 68 11.01 8.45 3.61
C PRO A 68 12.33 8.35 4.37
N THR A 69 13.44 8.31 3.62
CA THR A 69 14.80 8.19 4.17
C THR A 69 15.20 9.49 4.86
N VAL A 70 14.94 10.64 4.21
CA VAL A 70 15.29 11.96 4.74
C VAL A 70 14.45 12.33 5.96
N ILE A 71 13.14 12.10 5.91
CA ILE A 71 12.24 12.42 7.02
C ILE A 71 12.48 11.48 8.20
N ASN A 72 12.91 10.25 7.93
CA ASN A 72 13.20 9.23 8.94
C ASN A 72 12.06 9.12 9.98
N ASP A 73 10.84 8.93 9.49
CA ASP A 73 9.64 8.74 10.29
C ASP A 73 8.98 7.44 9.85
N PHE A 74 8.88 6.49 10.78
CA PHE A 74 8.34 5.17 10.49
C PHE A 74 6.92 5.24 9.91
N TRP A 75 6.04 6.05 10.50
CA TRP A 75 4.63 6.14 10.08
C TRP A 75 4.48 6.76 8.70
N PHE A 76 5.24 7.80 8.41
CA PHE A 76 5.31 8.37 7.07
C PHE A 76 5.85 7.36 6.07
N GLY A 77 6.89 6.58 6.42
CA GLY A 77 7.40 5.51 5.59
C GLY A 77 6.35 4.44 5.26
N VAL A 78 5.58 4.00 6.26
CA VAL A 78 4.48 3.03 6.05
C VAL A 78 3.39 3.62 5.16
N GLN A 79 2.93 4.86 5.44
CA GLN A 79 1.93 5.55 4.61
C GLN A 79 2.40 5.70 3.16
N TRP A 80 3.65 6.13 2.98
CA TRP A 80 4.29 6.28 1.68
C TRP A 80 4.36 4.94 0.93
N SER A 81 4.75 3.85 1.59
CA SER A 81 4.80 2.52 0.97
C SER A 81 3.41 2.01 0.59
N CYS A 82 2.40 2.22 1.45
CA CYS A 82 1.01 1.87 1.16
C CYS A 82 0.52 2.57 -0.11
N LEU A 83 0.76 3.88 -0.19
CA LEU A 83 0.40 4.68 -1.35
C LEU A 83 1.16 4.21 -2.61
N LEU A 84 2.48 4.04 -2.52
CA LEU A 84 3.31 3.69 -3.69
C LEU A 84 2.98 2.31 -4.26
N PHE A 85 2.78 1.31 -3.40
CA PHE A 85 2.49 -0.06 -3.82
C PHE A 85 0.99 -0.36 -3.94
N LYS A 86 0.12 0.64 -3.73
CA LYS A 86 -1.34 0.49 -3.69
C LYS A 86 -1.79 -0.62 -2.72
N ILE A 87 -1.08 -0.76 -1.59
CA ILE A 87 -1.38 -1.75 -0.55
C ILE A 87 -2.07 -1.03 0.61
N ASP A 88 -3.20 -1.56 1.07
CA ASP A 88 -3.92 -1.02 2.21
C ASP A 88 -3.48 -1.69 3.53
N LEU A 89 -2.32 -1.28 4.05
CA LEU A 89 -1.86 -1.73 5.38
C LEU A 89 -2.43 -0.87 6.51
N ILE A 90 -2.98 0.31 6.21
CA ILE A 90 -3.39 1.31 7.19
C ILE A 90 -4.91 1.46 7.15
N THR A 91 -5.60 0.87 8.12
CA THR A 91 -7.04 1.06 8.28
C THR A 91 -7.39 2.40 8.92
N ASP A 92 -8.59 2.91 8.62
CA ASP A 92 -9.22 4.10 9.22
C ASP A 92 -9.59 3.93 10.71
N ASN A 93 -8.94 3.01 11.43
CA ASN A 93 -9.20 2.77 12.83
C ASN A 93 -8.34 3.71 13.72
N PRO A 94 -8.88 4.31 14.79
CA PRO A 94 -8.12 5.12 15.75
C PRO A 94 -6.89 4.41 16.37
N TYR A 95 -6.83 3.07 16.34
CA TYR A 95 -5.68 2.29 16.80
C TYR A 95 -4.64 2.00 15.70
N SER A 96 -4.83 2.51 14.48
CA SER A 96 -3.97 2.19 13.34
C SER A 96 -2.52 2.63 13.51
N ARG A 97 -2.28 3.63 14.37
CA ARG A 97 -0.95 4.13 14.76
C ARG A 97 -0.32 3.38 15.95
N GLN A 98 -0.99 2.34 16.47
CA GLN A 98 -0.44 1.49 17.52
C GLN A 98 0.14 0.22 16.89
N VAL A 99 1.47 0.09 16.91
CA VAL A 99 2.19 -1.05 16.31
C VAL A 99 1.65 -2.38 16.84
N LEU A 100 1.36 -2.48 18.14
CA LEU A 100 0.83 -3.70 18.74
C LEU A 100 -0.58 -4.04 18.23
N ALA A 101 -1.45 -3.04 18.05
CA ALA A 101 -2.80 -3.26 17.52
C ALA A 101 -2.74 -3.74 16.06
N GLN A 102 -1.85 -3.17 15.25
CA GLN A 102 -1.63 -3.62 13.87
C GLN A 102 -1.09 -5.04 13.82
N GLN A 103 -0.13 -5.38 14.69
CA GLN A 103 0.41 -6.74 14.77
C GLN A 103 -0.66 -7.75 15.20
N ILE A 104 -1.48 -7.42 16.21
CA ILE A 104 -2.58 -8.30 16.67
C ILE A 104 -3.57 -8.52 15.54
N ARG A 105 -3.93 -7.48 14.79
CA ARG A 105 -4.82 -7.59 13.63
C ARG A 105 -4.23 -8.49 12.55
N ALA A 106 -3.01 -8.23 12.11
CA ALA A 106 -2.35 -9.04 11.08
C ALA A 106 -2.25 -10.51 11.51
N ASN A 107 -1.94 -10.75 12.79
CA ASN A 107 -1.92 -12.10 13.34
C ASN A 107 -3.32 -12.75 13.36
N SER A 108 -4.36 -12.01 13.72
CA SER A 108 -5.74 -12.51 13.71
C SER A 108 -6.18 -12.89 12.31
N GLU A 109 -5.91 -12.02 11.33
CA GLU A 109 -6.23 -12.24 9.93
C GLU A 109 -5.52 -13.49 9.38
N GLU A 110 -4.23 -13.64 9.69
CA GLU A 110 -3.46 -14.83 9.32
C GLU A 110 -3.95 -16.10 10.01
N LEU A 111 -4.38 -16.02 11.28
CA LEU A 111 -4.97 -17.15 12.00
C LEU A 111 -6.31 -17.56 11.39
N ASP A 112 -7.16 -16.60 11.06
CA ASP A 112 -8.46 -16.84 10.40
C ASP A 112 -8.25 -17.48 9.03
N ARG A 113 -7.28 -16.97 8.25
CA ARG A 113 -6.88 -17.54 6.96
C ARG A 113 -6.42 -18.99 7.09
N LYS A 114 -5.53 -19.27 8.04
CA LYS A 114 -5.06 -20.64 8.32
C LYS A 114 -6.18 -21.56 8.79
N ALA A 115 -7.10 -21.08 9.62
CA ALA A 115 -8.24 -21.86 10.07
C ALA A 115 -9.18 -22.23 8.91
N LEU A 116 -9.44 -21.28 8.01
CA LEU A 116 -10.20 -21.52 6.77
C LEU A 116 -9.52 -22.55 5.87
N GLU A 117 -8.22 -22.42 5.66
CA GLU A 117 -7.44 -23.36 4.84
C GLU A 117 -7.41 -24.76 5.43
N THR A 118 -7.15 -24.87 6.74
CA THR A 118 -7.17 -26.14 7.48
C THR A 118 -8.53 -26.82 7.38
N LYS A 119 -9.62 -26.07 7.50
CA LYS A 119 -10.98 -26.60 7.34
C LYS A 119 -11.23 -27.09 5.91
N ALA A 120 -10.78 -26.35 4.91
CA ALA A 120 -10.90 -26.74 3.51
C ALA A 120 -10.08 -28.00 3.18
N GLU A 121 -8.90 -28.16 3.78
CA GLU A 121 -8.08 -29.36 3.65
C GLU A 121 -8.72 -30.57 4.33
N GLY A 122 -9.26 -30.41 5.54
CA GLY A 122 -9.98 -31.47 6.26
C GLY A 122 -11.24 -31.96 5.54
N ILE A 123 -11.89 -31.12 4.73
CA ILE A 123 -12.98 -31.55 3.85
C ILE A 123 -12.41 -32.28 2.62
N ARG A 124 -11.36 -31.74 2.00
CA ARG A 124 -10.70 -32.34 0.83
C ARG A 124 -10.08 -33.70 1.09
N SER A 125 -9.69 -34.00 2.33
CA SER A 125 -9.15 -35.31 2.71
C SER A 125 -10.20 -36.42 2.72
N LYS A 126 -11.50 -36.09 2.72
CA LYS A 126 -12.62 -37.05 2.62
C LYS A 126 -12.92 -37.33 1.15
N GLN A 127 -13.39 -38.54 0.85
CA GLN A 127 -13.98 -38.83 -0.46
C GLN A 127 -15.20 -37.92 -0.69
N ARG A 128 -15.35 -37.38 -1.91
CA ARG A 128 -16.43 -36.43 -2.26
C ARG A 128 -17.84 -36.96 -2.00
N SER A 129 -18.03 -38.27 -2.12
CA SER A 129 -19.29 -38.95 -1.81
C SER A 129 -19.70 -38.88 -0.33
N LEU A 130 -18.76 -38.57 0.56
CA LEU A 130 -18.96 -38.47 2.01
C LEU A 130 -19.11 -37.04 2.50
N TRP A 131 -19.10 -36.05 1.60
CA TRP A 131 -19.24 -34.65 1.99
C TRP A 131 -20.67 -34.34 2.41
N THR A 132 -20.83 -33.62 3.52
CA THR A 132 -22.14 -33.13 3.94
C THR A 132 -22.58 -31.93 3.09
N ALA A 133 -23.88 -31.61 3.11
CA ALA A 133 -24.39 -30.42 2.41
C ALA A 133 -23.70 -29.12 2.86
N ASP A 134 -23.39 -29.01 4.15
CA ASP A 134 -22.68 -27.85 4.72
C ASP A 134 -21.23 -27.77 4.26
N GLU A 135 -20.54 -28.90 4.14
CA GLU A 135 -19.17 -28.97 3.63
C GLU A 135 -19.11 -28.59 2.13
N ILE A 136 -20.10 -29.03 1.35
CA ILE A 136 -20.24 -28.63 -0.06
C ILE A 136 -20.48 -27.13 -0.17
N ALA A 137 -21.37 -26.56 0.66
CA ALA A 137 -21.64 -25.12 0.66
C ALA A 137 -20.41 -24.31 1.06
N PHE A 138 -19.68 -24.76 2.09
CA PHE A 138 -18.42 -24.15 2.52
C PHE A 138 -17.38 -24.17 1.39
N MET A 139 -17.14 -25.33 0.77
CA MET A 139 -16.13 -25.45 -0.30
C MET A 139 -16.48 -24.62 -1.53
N LYS A 140 -17.78 -24.49 -1.87
CA LYS A 140 -18.23 -23.59 -2.94
C LYS A 140 -17.91 -22.12 -2.63
N LYS A 141 -18.20 -21.68 -1.40
CA LYS A 141 -17.91 -20.32 -0.96
C LYS A 141 -16.40 -20.06 -0.96
N TYR A 142 -15.63 -20.97 -0.34
CA TYR A 142 -14.17 -20.89 -0.28
C TYR A 142 -13.51 -20.83 -1.65
N HIS A 143 -13.97 -21.65 -2.62
CA HIS A 143 -13.45 -21.59 -3.99
C HIS A 143 -13.85 -20.32 -4.74
N LYS A 144 -15.07 -19.80 -4.51
CA LYS A 144 -15.50 -18.54 -5.10
C LYS A 144 -14.64 -17.38 -4.59
N GLU A 145 -14.44 -17.27 -3.28
CA GLU A 145 -13.61 -16.22 -2.68
C GLU A 145 -12.17 -16.30 -3.19
N LYS A 146 -11.58 -17.50 -3.25
CA LYS A 146 -10.24 -17.70 -3.81
C LYS A 146 -10.15 -17.35 -5.30
N GLN A 147 -11.19 -17.62 -6.08
CA GLN A 147 -11.23 -17.23 -7.48
C GLN A 147 -11.33 -15.71 -7.65
N GLU A 148 -12.14 -15.04 -6.83
CA GLU A 148 -12.26 -13.58 -6.83
C GLU A 148 -10.93 -12.91 -6.46
N GLU A 149 -10.21 -13.44 -5.48
CA GLU A 149 -8.86 -12.98 -5.08
C GLU A 149 -7.86 -13.15 -6.23
N ILE A 150 -7.76 -14.35 -6.81
CA ILE A 150 -6.87 -14.60 -7.97
C ILE A 150 -7.23 -13.69 -9.15
N GLN A 151 -8.51 -13.48 -9.41
CA GLN A 151 -8.95 -12.67 -10.54
C GLN A 151 -8.70 -11.18 -10.31
N ALA A 152 -8.81 -10.69 -9.07
CA ALA A 152 -8.40 -9.34 -8.70
C ALA A 152 -6.88 -9.15 -8.86
N GLU A 153 -6.07 -10.13 -8.45
CA GLU A 153 -4.62 -10.11 -8.65
C GLU A 153 -4.26 -10.10 -10.13
N ILE A 154 -4.87 -10.96 -10.95
CA ILE A 154 -4.63 -11.01 -12.40
C ILE A 154 -5.02 -9.67 -13.07
N GLN A 155 -6.16 -9.09 -12.67
CA GLN A 155 -6.59 -7.80 -13.21
C GLN A 155 -5.65 -6.66 -12.82
N SER A 156 -5.15 -6.65 -11.58
CA SER A 156 -4.12 -5.69 -11.16
C SER A 156 -2.86 -5.85 -12.00
N PHE A 157 -2.38 -7.08 -12.17
CA PHE A 157 -1.16 -7.37 -12.93
C PHE A 157 -1.28 -7.00 -14.41
N ALA A 158 -2.44 -7.28 -15.02
CA ALA A 158 -2.72 -6.91 -16.40
C ALA A 158 -2.86 -5.39 -16.60
N ALA A 159 -3.40 -4.68 -15.62
CA ALA A 159 -3.44 -3.21 -15.62
C ALA A 159 -2.01 -2.63 -15.54
N ASP A 160 -1.16 -3.20 -14.70
CA ASP A 160 0.24 -2.79 -14.56
C ASP A 160 1.05 -3.07 -15.84
N GLU A 161 0.86 -4.22 -16.51
CA GLU A 161 1.51 -4.51 -17.80
C GLU A 161 1.07 -3.58 -18.93
N GLN A 162 -0.23 -3.23 -19.00
CA GLN A 162 -0.72 -2.27 -19.97
C GLN A 162 -0.18 -0.86 -19.71
N GLU A 163 0.07 -0.50 -18.45
CA GLU A 163 0.66 0.79 -18.06
C GLU A 163 2.18 0.86 -18.37
N VAL A 164 2.90 -0.27 -18.30
CA VAL A 164 4.33 -0.35 -18.64
C VAL A 164 4.58 -0.39 -20.16
N MET A 165 3.62 -0.92 -20.94
CA MET A 165 3.74 -1.09 -22.39
C MET A 165 3.15 0.06 -23.23
N ALA A 166 2.50 1.04 -22.59
CA ALA A 166 1.90 2.24 -23.22
C ALA A 166 2.82 3.47 -23.12
#